data_AF-A0A925PEU3-F1
#
_entry.id   AF-A0A925PEU3-F1
#
_cell.length_a   1.000
_cell.length_b   1.000
_cell.length_c   1.000
_cell.angle_alpha   90.00
_cell.angle_beta   90.00
_cell.angle_gamma   90.00
#
_symmetry.space_group_name_H-M   'P 1'
#
loop_
_entity.id
_entity.type
_entity.pdbx_description
1 polymer ?
#
loop_
_entity_poly.entity_id
_entity_poly.type
_entity_poly.pdbx_seq_one_letter_code
_entity_poly.pdbx_strand_id
1 'polypeptide(L)'
;MAAILKSLGFEVVEGTDLKQNEMRETVRRFGEALQGADVGLFFYAGHGMQVAGTNYLVPTDAKLAREGDLDFDAMRLDLVLAQMERETKTSIVLLDACRDNPMAQTLARTMGTRSANIGRGLARIESGVGTFIAFATQPGNVALDGQGRNSPFTAALVKHLPAEAADLGAIMIAVRNEVLASTQGKQVPWEHSSLTGQFYFKPATTAAAPATPAAAQQGSDSSVELAFWNSIKDTNDAQILKTYLDRYPSGTFAALARVMMERLSKPAEGGAPKTAALAGAPGAAASAGAMPGARMLTLTATLKAREGNSGGGSFLGVQIF
;
A
#
# COMPACT_ATOMS: atom_id res chain seq x y z
N MET A 1 -15.01 -10.03 -2.70
CA MET A 1 -14.50 -9.07 -1.70
C MET A 1 -15.64 -8.33 -1.00
N ALA A 2 -16.72 -7.98 -1.70
CA ALA A 2 -17.80 -7.13 -1.20
C ALA A 2 -18.46 -7.70 0.04
N ALA A 3 -18.76 -8.99 0.06
CA ALA A 3 -19.34 -9.63 1.24
C ALA A 3 -18.48 -9.42 2.50
N ILE A 4 -17.15 -9.50 2.38
CA ILE A 4 -16.26 -9.29 3.53
C ILE A 4 -16.17 -7.81 3.91
N LEU A 5 -16.10 -6.90 2.94
CA LEU A 5 -16.10 -5.45 3.20
C LEU A 5 -17.40 -5.00 3.87
N LYS A 6 -18.56 -5.46 3.40
CA LYS A 6 -19.86 -5.23 4.04
C LYS A 6 -19.89 -5.73 5.48
N SER A 7 -19.35 -6.92 5.73
CA SER A 7 -19.27 -7.47 7.09
C SER A 7 -18.35 -6.66 8.02
N LEU A 8 -17.43 -5.89 7.45
CA LEU A 8 -16.53 -4.97 8.15
C LEU A 8 -17.10 -3.55 8.28
N GLY A 9 -18.37 -3.35 7.89
CA GLY A 9 -19.08 -2.08 8.03
C GLY A 9 -18.92 -1.12 6.85
N PHE A 10 -18.30 -1.56 5.75
CA PHE A 10 -18.23 -0.75 4.53
C PHE A 10 -19.57 -0.80 3.79
N GLU A 11 -20.13 0.36 3.44
CA GLU A 11 -21.10 0.49 2.35
C GLU A 11 -20.38 0.14 1.04
N VAL A 12 -20.96 -0.70 0.17
CA VAL A 12 -20.25 -1.18 -1.02
C VAL A 12 -20.94 -0.82 -2.33
N VAL A 13 -20.26 -0.05 -3.20
CA VAL A 13 -20.62 0.05 -4.63
C VAL A 13 -19.92 -1.09 -5.36
N GLU A 14 -20.69 -1.92 -6.05
CA GLU A 14 -20.17 -3.09 -6.76
C GLU A 14 -20.33 -2.92 -8.28
N GLY A 15 -19.40 -3.48 -9.04
CA GLY A 15 -19.52 -3.67 -10.48
C GLY A 15 -18.77 -4.92 -10.91
N THR A 16 -19.25 -5.60 -11.95
CA THR A 16 -18.64 -6.83 -12.47
C THR A 16 -18.68 -6.86 -13.97
N ASP A 17 -17.56 -7.25 -14.58
CA ASP A 17 -17.39 -7.35 -16.03
C ASP A 17 -17.74 -6.03 -16.74
N LEU A 18 -17.39 -4.92 -16.10
CA LEU A 18 -17.84 -3.60 -16.51
C LEU A 18 -17.27 -3.21 -17.88
N LYS A 19 -18.16 -2.74 -18.75
CA LYS A 19 -17.78 -1.98 -19.94
C LYS A 19 -17.26 -0.61 -19.55
N GLN A 20 -16.62 0.04 -20.49
CA GLN A 20 -15.94 1.30 -20.25
C GLN A 20 -16.84 2.42 -19.69
N ASN A 21 -18.06 2.58 -20.25
CA ASN A 21 -19.05 3.51 -19.74
C ASN A 21 -19.51 3.15 -18.31
N GLU A 22 -19.73 1.87 -18.05
CA GLU A 22 -20.23 1.37 -16.76
C GLU A 22 -19.15 1.49 -15.67
N MET A 23 -17.88 1.28 -16.03
CA MET A 23 -16.74 1.48 -15.14
C MET A 23 -16.62 2.95 -14.73
N ARG A 24 -16.69 3.89 -15.69
CA ARG A 24 -16.71 5.33 -15.41
C ARG A 24 -17.83 5.72 -14.47
N GLU A 25 -19.03 5.26 -14.78
CA GLU A 25 -20.21 5.56 -13.99
C GLU A 25 -20.10 4.99 -12.57
N THR A 26 -19.52 3.80 -12.42
CA THR A 26 -19.28 3.17 -11.12
C THR A 26 -18.24 3.93 -10.31
N VAL A 27 -17.14 4.38 -10.93
CA VAL A 27 -16.14 5.23 -10.26
C VAL A 27 -16.71 6.61 -9.90
N ARG A 28 -17.61 7.17 -10.73
CA ARG A 28 -18.31 8.41 -10.39
C ARG A 28 -19.18 8.24 -9.15
N ARG A 29 -20.01 7.19 -9.12
CA ARG A 29 -20.85 6.85 -7.94
C ARG A 29 -20.00 6.59 -6.71
N PHE A 30 -18.86 5.92 -6.87
CA PHE A 30 -17.88 5.77 -5.79
C PHE A 30 -17.41 7.13 -5.27
N GLY A 31 -16.96 8.02 -6.15
CA GLY A 31 -16.50 9.36 -5.78
C GLY A 31 -17.55 10.19 -5.05
N GLU A 32 -18.82 10.08 -5.44
CA GLU A 32 -19.94 10.72 -4.76
C GLU A 32 -20.15 10.14 -3.36
N ALA A 33 -20.08 8.81 -3.23
CA ALA A 33 -20.25 8.13 -1.96
C ALA A 33 -19.08 8.33 -0.98
N LEU A 34 -17.90 8.75 -1.47
CA LEU A 34 -16.77 9.12 -0.61
C LEU A 34 -16.97 10.45 0.14
N GLN A 35 -17.94 11.27 -0.25
CA GLN A 35 -18.16 12.57 0.39
C GLN A 35 -18.53 12.41 1.86
N GLY A 36 -17.66 12.89 2.76
CA GLY A 36 -17.83 12.76 4.20
C GLY A 36 -17.37 11.42 4.79
N ALA A 37 -16.81 10.52 3.98
CA ALA A 37 -16.21 9.28 4.47
C ALA A 37 -14.81 9.56 5.05
N ASP A 38 -14.48 8.94 6.19
CA ASP A 38 -13.12 9.03 6.75
C ASP A 38 -12.12 8.17 5.97
N VAL A 39 -12.59 7.04 5.43
CA VAL A 39 -11.79 6.02 4.75
C VAL A 39 -12.45 5.64 3.44
N GLY A 40 -11.69 5.74 2.34
CA GLY A 40 -12.07 5.23 1.04
C GLY A 40 -11.29 3.95 0.73
N LEU A 41 -11.98 2.88 0.33
CA LEU A 41 -11.33 1.66 -0.14
C LEU A 41 -11.73 1.34 -1.58
N PHE A 42 -10.72 1.24 -2.46
CA PHE A 42 -10.89 0.80 -3.83
C PHE A 42 -10.25 -0.57 -4.03
N PHE A 43 -11.06 -1.56 -4.43
CA PHE A 43 -10.58 -2.87 -4.84
C PHE A 43 -10.85 -3.09 -6.33
N TYR A 44 -9.82 -3.51 -7.05
CA TYR A 44 -9.92 -3.90 -8.45
C TYR A 44 -9.27 -5.26 -8.68
N ALA A 45 -9.97 -6.16 -9.36
CA ALA A 45 -9.43 -7.43 -9.85
C ALA A 45 -9.70 -7.53 -11.35
N GLY A 46 -8.68 -7.81 -12.16
CA GLY A 46 -8.86 -7.89 -13.61
C GLY A 46 -7.59 -7.54 -14.40
N HIS A 47 -7.75 -7.16 -15.66
CA HIS A 47 -6.60 -6.77 -16.49
C HIS A 47 -6.16 -5.35 -16.18
N GLY A 48 -4.87 -5.18 -15.90
CA GLY A 48 -4.23 -3.88 -15.73
C GLY A 48 -3.00 -3.78 -16.61
N MET A 49 -2.65 -2.57 -17.04
CA MET A 49 -1.42 -2.35 -17.80
C MET A 49 -0.79 -1.00 -17.52
N GLN A 50 0.49 -0.90 -17.85
CA GLN A 50 1.22 0.35 -17.74
C GLN A 50 1.78 0.75 -19.10
N VAL A 51 1.62 2.02 -19.41
CA VAL A 51 2.21 2.65 -20.60
C VAL A 51 2.75 4.02 -20.20
N ALA A 52 4.02 4.27 -20.51
CA ALA A 52 4.71 5.54 -20.29
C ALA A 52 4.58 6.08 -18.84
N GLY A 53 4.68 5.21 -17.84
CA GLY A 53 4.58 5.57 -16.41
C GLY A 53 3.16 5.56 -15.85
N THR A 54 2.13 5.45 -16.70
CA THR A 54 0.73 5.57 -16.30
C THR A 54 0.06 4.20 -16.17
N ASN A 55 -0.70 4.00 -15.10
CA ASN A 55 -1.45 2.78 -14.82
C ASN A 55 -2.87 2.87 -15.35
N TYR A 56 -3.27 1.85 -16.09
CA TYR A 56 -4.59 1.71 -16.69
C TYR A 56 -5.29 0.44 -16.19
N LEU A 57 -6.56 0.60 -15.82
CA LEU A 57 -7.54 -0.47 -15.62
C LEU A 57 -8.24 -0.70 -16.96
N VAL A 58 -8.45 -1.97 -17.33
CA VAL A 58 -8.93 -2.35 -18.67
C VAL A 58 -10.36 -2.90 -18.57
N PRO A 59 -11.37 -2.16 -19.07
CA PRO A 59 -12.75 -2.63 -19.18
C PRO A 59 -12.91 -3.85 -20.10
N THR A 60 -14.02 -4.57 -19.97
CA THR A 60 -14.28 -5.81 -20.73
C THR A 60 -14.46 -5.61 -22.23
N ASP A 61 -14.85 -4.41 -22.66
CA ASP A 61 -15.08 -4.05 -24.06
C ASP A 61 -13.94 -3.23 -24.70
N ALA A 62 -12.81 -3.07 -24.00
CA ALA A 62 -11.68 -2.27 -24.46
C ALA A 62 -11.07 -2.81 -25.77
N LYS A 63 -10.83 -1.92 -26.75
CA LYS A 63 -10.23 -2.26 -28.05
C LYS A 63 -8.89 -1.55 -28.23
N LEU A 64 -7.87 -2.09 -27.57
CA LEU A 64 -6.54 -1.48 -27.54
C LEU A 64 -5.68 -1.92 -28.75
N ALA A 65 -5.83 -1.22 -29.88
CA ALA A 65 -5.05 -1.48 -31.09
C ALA A 65 -3.79 -0.58 -31.17
N ARG A 66 -3.88 0.66 -30.70
CA ARG A 66 -2.81 1.68 -30.72
C ARG A 66 -2.77 2.45 -29.39
N GLU A 67 -1.65 3.14 -29.13
CA GLU A 67 -1.41 3.88 -27.88
C GLU A 67 -2.56 4.81 -27.51
N GLY A 68 -3.02 5.62 -28.47
CA GLY A 68 -4.09 6.58 -28.24
C GLY A 68 -5.46 5.97 -27.96
N ASP A 69 -5.65 4.65 -28.09
CA ASP A 69 -6.90 4.01 -27.66
C ASP A 69 -6.98 3.94 -26.13
N LEU A 70 -5.85 3.95 -25.41
CA LEU A 70 -5.83 3.90 -23.94
C LEU A 70 -6.60 5.07 -23.31
N ASP A 71 -6.51 6.25 -23.90
CA ASP A 71 -7.21 7.45 -23.43
C ASP A 71 -8.74 7.32 -23.57
N PHE A 72 -9.20 6.51 -24.52
CA PHE A 72 -10.61 6.41 -24.91
C PHE A 72 -11.26 5.08 -24.60
N ASP A 73 -10.52 4.04 -24.23
CA ASP A 73 -11.04 2.68 -24.01
C ASP A 73 -10.58 2.08 -22.66
N ALA A 74 -9.59 2.69 -21.99
CA ALA A 74 -9.15 2.29 -20.66
C ALA A 74 -9.47 3.36 -19.61
N MET A 75 -9.27 3.02 -18.34
CA MET A 75 -9.43 3.97 -17.23
C MET A 75 -8.09 4.15 -16.52
N ARG A 76 -7.64 5.41 -16.40
CA ARG A 76 -6.43 5.69 -15.62
C ARG A 76 -6.69 5.55 -14.14
N LEU A 77 -5.82 4.81 -13.45
CA LEU A 77 -5.92 4.57 -12.01
C LEU A 77 -5.63 5.84 -11.18
N ASP A 78 -4.83 6.76 -11.71
CA ASP A 78 -4.52 8.03 -11.03
C ASP A 78 -5.76 8.93 -10.86
N LEU A 79 -6.75 8.85 -11.77
CA LEU A 79 -8.02 9.55 -11.63
C LEU A 79 -8.83 9.03 -10.45
N VAL A 80 -8.84 7.70 -10.25
CA VAL A 80 -9.49 7.06 -9.10
C VAL A 80 -8.79 7.49 -7.83
N LEU A 81 -7.46 7.41 -7.80
CA LEU A 81 -6.66 7.78 -6.64
C LEU A 81 -6.85 9.25 -6.27
N ALA A 82 -6.77 10.16 -7.26
CA ALA A 82 -6.93 11.58 -7.03
C ALA A 82 -8.35 11.91 -6.50
N GLN A 83 -9.38 11.17 -6.91
CA GLN A 83 -10.71 11.31 -6.32
C GLN A 83 -10.72 10.86 -4.86
N MET A 84 -10.10 9.73 -4.52
CA MET A 84 -10.05 9.24 -3.14
C MET A 84 -9.29 10.18 -2.20
N GLU A 85 -8.15 10.70 -2.66
CA GLU A 85 -7.28 11.61 -1.88
C GLU A 85 -7.91 12.98 -1.64
N ARG A 86 -8.85 13.40 -2.50
CA ARG A 86 -9.62 14.64 -2.29
C ARG A 86 -10.70 14.49 -1.22
N GLU A 87 -11.37 13.35 -1.20
CA GLU A 87 -12.57 13.16 -0.38
C GLU A 87 -12.29 12.52 0.99
N THR A 88 -11.19 11.77 1.13
CA THR A 88 -10.91 10.96 2.32
C THR A 88 -9.54 11.22 2.93
N LYS A 89 -9.44 11.05 4.26
CA LYS A 89 -8.15 11.14 4.98
C LYS A 89 -7.31 9.88 4.82
N THR A 90 -7.97 8.74 4.60
CA THR A 90 -7.32 7.44 4.43
C THR A 90 -7.81 6.79 3.16
N SER A 91 -6.93 6.67 2.17
CA SER A 91 -7.21 6.03 0.88
C SER A 91 -6.52 4.69 0.80
N ILE A 92 -7.29 3.60 0.69
CA ILE A 92 -6.76 2.22 0.60
C ILE A 92 -7.08 1.68 -0.78
N VAL A 93 -6.05 1.35 -1.56
CA VAL A 93 -6.17 0.83 -2.92
C VAL A 93 -5.58 -0.59 -2.97
N LEU A 94 -6.40 -1.57 -3.33
CA LEU A 94 -6.02 -2.98 -3.41
C LEU A 94 -6.17 -3.47 -4.85
N LEU A 95 -5.07 -3.83 -5.50
CA LEU A 95 -5.01 -4.13 -6.93
C LEU A 95 -4.62 -5.59 -7.15
N ASP A 96 -5.61 -6.39 -7.49
CA ASP A 96 -5.48 -7.78 -7.91
C ASP A 96 -5.49 -7.90 -9.44
N ALA A 97 -4.61 -7.12 -10.07
CA ALA A 97 -4.56 -7.03 -11.50
C ALA A 97 -3.35 -7.79 -12.07
N CYS A 98 -3.64 -8.66 -13.04
CA CYS A 98 -2.63 -9.33 -13.83
C CYS A 98 -1.98 -8.35 -14.81
N ARG A 99 -0.67 -8.54 -14.98
CA ARG A 99 0.24 -7.69 -15.76
C ARG A 99 0.63 -8.31 -17.09
N ASP A 100 0.35 -9.60 -17.26
CA ASP A 100 0.36 -10.27 -18.55
C ASP A 100 -1.01 -10.07 -19.19
N ASN A 101 -1.09 -9.11 -20.11
CA ASN A 101 -2.31 -8.78 -20.82
C ASN A 101 -2.09 -9.06 -22.31
N PRO A 102 -2.86 -9.96 -22.94
CA PRO A 102 -2.79 -10.22 -24.39
C PRO A 102 -2.97 -8.95 -25.23
N MET A 103 -3.74 -7.97 -24.75
CA MET A 103 -3.90 -6.67 -25.40
C MET A 103 -2.61 -5.83 -25.32
N ALA A 104 -1.86 -5.92 -24.23
CA ALA A 104 -0.55 -5.26 -24.11
C ALA A 104 0.47 -5.81 -25.12
N GLN A 105 0.41 -7.12 -25.43
CA GLN A 105 1.26 -7.71 -26.47
C GLN A 105 0.88 -7.22 -27.87
N THR A 106 -0.42 -7.04 -28.14
CA THR A 106 -0.88 -6.47 -29.41
C THR A 106 -0.47 -5.01 -29.55
N LEU A 107 -0.65 -4.23 -28.48
CA LEU A 107 -0.20 -2.84 -28.40
C LEU A 107 1.32 -2.70 -28.58
N ALA A 108 2.11 -3.59 -27.97
CA ALA A 108 3.55 -3.63 -28.13
C ALA A 108 3.97 -3.95 -29.58
N ARG A 109 3.19 -4.73 -30.33
CA ARG A 109 3.50 -4.99 -31.74
C ARG A 109 3.22 -3.78 -32.62
N THR A 110 2.17 -3.02 -32.33
CA THR A 110 1.78 -1.84 -33.12
C THR A 110 2.63 -0.60 -32.82
N MET A 111 3.16 -0.48 -31.59
CA MET A 111 4.02 0.63 -31.18
C MET A 111 5.47 0.56 -31.70
N GLY A 112 5.93 -0.59 -32.20
CA GLY A 112 7.28 -0.76 -32.77
C GLY A 112 8.40 -0.40 -31.79
N THR A 113 9.19 0.63 -32.09
CA THR A 113 10.31 1.08 -31.24
C THR A 113 9.86 1.78 -29.95
N ARG A 114 8.60 2.24 -29.88
CA ARG A 114 8.02 2.85 -28.67
C ARG A 114 7.52 1.84 -27.64
N SER A 115 7.54 0.55 -27.97
CA SER A 115 7.05 -0.52 -27.10
C SER A 115 7.85 -0.68 -25.81
N ALA A 116 9.05 -0.11 -25.73
CA ALA A 116 9.79 0.04 -24.47
C ALA A 116 9.03 0.85 -23.40
N ASN A 117 8.04 1.65 -23.81
CA ASN A 117 7.17 2.40 -22.91
C ASN A 117 6.07 1.54 -22.28
N ILE A 118 5.83 0.32 -22.78
CA ILE A 118 4.91 -0.64 -22.17
C ILE A 118 5.68 -1.48 -21.16
N GLY A 119 5.48 -1.21 -19.88
CA GLY A 119 6.10 -1.94 -18.79
C GLY A 119 5.45 -3.30 -18.57
N ARG A 120 6.21 -4.21 -17.96
CA ARG A 120 5.67 -5.47 -17.42
C ARG A 120 4.81 -5.14 -16.19
N GLY A 121 3.56 -4.80 -16.49
CA GLY A 121 2.52 -4.43 -15.53
C GLY A 121 2.58 -3.04 -14.96
N LEU A 122 1.74 -2.76 -13.94
CA LEU A 122 1.62 -1.46 -13.26
C LEU A 122 2.95 -0.77 -12.81
N ALA A 123 3.09 0.52 -13.11
CA ALA A 123 4.12 1.39 -12.55
C ALA A 123 3.93 1.57 -11.04
N ARG A 124 5.01 1.99 -10.37
CA ARG A 124 4.92 2.56 -9.03
C ARG A 124 4.07 3.83 -9.09
N ILE A 125 3.18 3.99 -8.13
CA ILE A 125 2.32 5.17 -8.00
C ILE A 125 2.93 6.07 -6.93
N GLU A 126 3.05 7.36 -7.24
CA GLU A 126 3.29 8.41 -6.23
C GLU A 126 1.95 8.72 -5.58
N SER A 127 1.88 8.63 -4.25
CA SER A 127 0.64 8.76 -3.50
C SER A 127 0.69 9.94 -2.52
N GLY A 128 -0.47 10.55 -2.28
CA GLY A 128 -0.66 11.55 -1.24
C GLY A 128 -0.47 10.99 0.17
N VAL A 129 -0.36 11.91 1.14
CA VAL A 129 -0.33 11.58 2.57
C VAL A 129 -1.66 10.93 2.94
N GLY A 130 -1.62 9.82 3.69
CA GLY A 130 -2.82 9.07 4.06
C GLY A 130 -3.21 7.98 3.05
N THR A 131 -2.41 7.72 2.03
CA THR A 131 -2.69 6.66 1.04
C THR A 131 -1.93 5.37 1.33
N PHE A 132 -2.59 4.23 1.15
CA PHE A 132 -2.04 2.89 1.14
C PHE A 132 -2.40 2.19 -0.17
N ILE A 133 -1.42 1.69 -0.90
CA ILE A 133 -1.63 0.96 -2.16
C ILE A 133 -0.98 -0.41 -2.04
N ALA A 134 -1.73 -1.48 -2.27
CA ALA A 134 -1.22 -2.84 -2.37
C ALA A 134 -1.47 -3.44 -3.75
N PHE A 135 -0.46 -4.13 -4.25
CA PHE A 135 -0.46 -4.88 -5.50
C PHE A 135 -0.36 -6.37 -5.19
N ALA A 136 -1.07 -7.20 -5.95
CA ALA A 136 -1.03 -8.65 -5.82
C ALA A 136 0.37 -9.25 -6.03
N THR A 137 1.25 -8.56 -6.76
CA THR A 137 2.62 -8.98 -7.02
C THR A 137 3.58 -7.80 -7.10
N GLN A 138 4.87 -8.07 -6.92
CA GLN A 138 5.96 -7.10 -7.02
C GLN A 138 6.09 -6.52 -8.45
N PRO A 139 6.64 -5.31 -8.60
CA PRO A 139 6.83 -4.68 -9.92
C PRO A 139 7.56 -5.60 -10.91
N GLY A 140 7.16 -5.55 -12.18
CA GLY A 140 7.77 -6.35 -13.26
C GLY A 140 7.37 -7.83 -13.29
N ASN A 141 6.60 -8.32 -12.32
CA ASN A 141 6.12 -9.71 -12.24
C ASN A 141 4.61 -9.79 -12.54
N VAL A 142 4.09 -11.01 -12.73
CA VAL A 142 2.69 -11.26 -13.08
C VAL A 142 1.96 -11.85 -11.87
N ALA A 143 0.74 -11.39 -11.61
CA ALA A 143 -0.12 -11.99 -10.59
C ALA A 143 -0.75 -13.27 -11.16
N LEU A 144 -0.97 -14.28 -10.33
CA LEU A 144 -1.57 -15.54 -10.74
C LEU A 144 -3.07 -15.47 -10.54
N ASP A 145 -3.85 -15.97 -11.50
CA ASP A 145 -5.32 -16.08 -11.37
C ASP A 145 -5.74 -17.12 -10.31
N GLY A 146 -4.82 -18.00 -9.92
CA GLY A 146 -5.07 -19.09 -8.97
C GLY A 146 -5.69 -20.32 -9.63
N GLN A 147 -6.15 -21.27 -8.79
CA GLN A 147 -6.75 -22.55 -9.22
C GLN A 147 -8.21 -22.68 -8.74
N GLY A 148 -8.76 -21.65 -8.10
CA GLY A 148 -10.08 -21.67 -7.48
C GLY A 148 -10.89 -20.42 -7.84
N ARG A 149 -11.90 -20.11 -7.02
CA ARG A 149 -12.78 -18.94 -7.25
C ARG A 149 -12.05 -17.59 -7.17
N ASN A 150 -11.00 -17.50 -6.37
CA ASN A 150 -10.24 -16.28 -6.13
C ASN A 150 -8.77 -16.50 -6.51
N SER A 151 -8.10 -15.41 -6.93
CA SER A 151 -6.64 -15.37 -7.01
C SER A 151 -6.00 -15.67 -5.64
N PRO A 152 -4.71 -16.05 -5.58
CA PRO A 152 -4.00 -16.21 -4.31
C PRO A 152 -4.05 -14.95 -3.45
N PHE A 153 -3.96 -13.76 -4.07
CA PHE A 153 -3.99 -12.49 -3.36
C PHE A 153 -5.37 -12.19 -2.78
N THR A 154 -6.42 -12.29 -3.59
CA THR A 154 -7.79 -12.07 -3.10
C THR A 154 -8.22 -13.13 -2.08
N ALA A 155 -7.80 -14.39 -2.25
CA ALA A 155 -8.05 -15.45 -1.28
C ALA A 155 -7.41 -15.11 0.09
N ALA A 156 -6.15 -14.67 0.09
CA ALA A 156 -5.45 -14.27 1.30
C ALA A 156 -6.08 -13.02 1.95
N LEU A 157 -6.44 -12.00 1.16
CA LEU A 157 -7.13 -10.81 1.67
C LEU A 157 -8.44 -11.17 2.37
N VAL A 158 -9.32 -11.94 1.72
CA VAL A 158 -10.61 -12.33 2.29
C VAL A 158 -10.44 -13.07 3.62
N LYS A 159 -9.36 -13.83 3.79
CA LYS A 159 -9.06 -14.56 5.02
C LYS A 159 -8.53 -13.66 6.15
N HIS A 160 -7.69 -12.67 5.84
CA HIS A 160 -6.97 -11.87 6.86
C HIS A 160 -7.60 -10.51 7.16
N LEU A 161 -8.37 -9.92 6.25
CA LEU A 161 -9.07 -8.66 6.49
C LEU A 161 -9.96 -8.66 7.75
N PRO A 162 -10.62 -9.78 8.14
CA PRO A 162 -11.45 -9.83 9.36
C PRO A 162 -10.68 -9.96 10.66
N ALA A 163 -9.34 -9.98 10.63
CA ALA A 163 -8.51 -10.12 11.81
C ALA A 163 -8.81 -9.00 12.82
N GLU A 164 -9.11 -9.39 14.06
CA GLU A 164 -9.34 -8.45 15.15
C GLU A 164 -8.03 -7.86 15.63
N ALA A 165 -8.06 -6.57 15.98
CA ALA A 165 -6.93 -5.87 16.59
C ALA A 165 -5.63 -5.88 15.74
N ALA A 166 -5.72 -6.23 14.45
CA ALA A 166 -4.60 -6.22 13.52
C ALA A 166 -4.66 -4.97 12.65
N ASP A 167 -3.59 -4.20 12.63
CA ASP A 167 -3.48 -3.07 11.72
C ASP A 167 -3.25 -3.54 10.28
N LEU A 168 -3.53 -2.66 9.31
CA LEU A 168 -3.38 -2.96 7.89
C LEU A 168 -1.97 -3.44 7.52
N GLY A 169 -0.92 -2.91 8.17
CA GLY A 169 0.45 -3.38 7.96
C GLY A 169 0.63 -4.84 8.36
N ALA A 170 0.18 -5.20 9.57
CA ALA A 170 0.20 -6.59 10.05
C ALA A 170 -0.64 -7.53 9.16
N ILE A 171 -1.84 -7.10 8.76
CA ILE A 171 -2.70 -7.84 7.82
C ILE A 171 -1.96 -8.10 6.50
N MET A 172 -1.30 -7.09 5.95
CA MET A 172 -0.60 -7.22 4.67
C MET A 172 0.65 -8.10 4.76
N ILE A 173 1.32 -8.15 5.92
CA ILE A 173 2.37 -9.15 6.18
C ILE A 173 1.79 -10.57 6.14
N ALA A 174 0.66 -10.81 6.82
CA ALA A 174 -0.01 -12.10 6.82
C ALA A 174 -0.46 -12.52 5.41
N VAL A 175 -1.04 -11.59 4.65
CA VAL A 175 -1.41 -11.77 3.24
C VAL A 175 -0.20 -12.14 2.40
N ARG A 176 0.93 -11.42 2.53
CA ARG A 176 2.16 -11.71 1.77
C ARG A 176 2.69 -13.11 2.06
N ASN A 177 2.73 -13.50 3.34
CA ASN A 177 3.21 -14.81 3.75
C ASN A 177 2.35 -15.94 3.17
N GLU A 178 1.02 -15.75 3.15
CA GLU A 178 0.10 -16.74 2.59
C GLU A 178 0.20 -16.84 1.05
N VAL A 179 0.35 -15.72 0.36
CA VAL A 179 0.57 -15.73 -1.09
C VAL A 179 1.91 -16.37 -1.44
N LEU A 180 2.98 -16.06 -0.70
CA LEU A 180 4.28 -16.71 -0.87
C LEU A 180 4.17 -18.24 -0.70
N ALA A 181 3.50 -18.70 0.36
CA ALA A 181 3.34 -20.12 0.62
C ALA A 181 2.49 -20.82 -0.45
N SER A 182 1.32 -20.27 -0.78
CA SER A 182 0.38 -20.87 -1.73
C SER A 182 0.88 -20.87 -3.17
N THR A 183 1.76 -19.92 -3.52
CA THR A 183 2.34 -19.81 -4.87
C THR A 183 3.76 -20.37 -4.97
N GLN A 184 4.28 -20.99 -3.91
CA GLN A 184 5.66 -21.51 -3.86
C GLN A 184 6.72 -20.44 -4.19
N GLY A 185 6.49 -19.21 -3.71
CA GLY A 185 7.37 -18.06 -3.93
C GLY A 185 7.27 -17.42 -5.32
N LYS A 186 6.35 -17.85 -6.19
CA LYS A 186 6.18 -17.29 -7.55
C LYS A 186 5.54 -15.90 -7.54
N GLN A 187 4.80 -15.57 -6.50
CA GLN A 187 4.11 -14.29 -6.36
C GLN A 187 4.42 -13.67 -4.99
N VAL A 188 4.74 -12.38 -4.98
CA VAL A 188 5.08 -11.63 -3.77
C VAL A 188 4.26 -10.35 -3.75
N PRO A 189 3.19 -10.25 -2.94
CA PRO A 189 2.45 -9.00 -2.80
C PRO A 189 3.36 -7.85 -2.39
N TRP A 190 3.08 -6.66 -2.91
CA TRP A 190 3.90 -5.47 -2.73
C TRP A 190 3.03 -4.26 -2.40
N GLU A 191 3.47 -3.43 -1.47
CA GLU A 191 2.73 -2.27 -1.00
C GLU A 191 3.56 -0.99 -1.05
N HIS A 192 2.85 0.13 -1.15
CA HIS A 192 3.36 1.47 -0.97
C HIS A 192 2.43 2.17 0.03
N SER A 193 2.98 2.56 1.18
CA SER A 193 2.22 3.22 2.24
C SER A 193 2.77 4.61 2.52
N SER A 194 1.87 5.58 2.58
CA SER A 194 2.06 6.92 3.13
C SER A 194 1.04 7.20 4.25
N LEU A 195 0.53 6.14 4.90
CA LEU A 195 -0.37 6.27 6.04
C LEU A 195 0.33 6.98 7.21
N THR A 196 -0.36 7.93 7.82
CA THR A 196 0.14 8.69 8.99
C THR A 196 -0.30 8.08 10.32
N GLY A 197 -1.11 7.03 10.29
CA GLY A 197 -1.62 6.34 11.46
C GLY A 197 -1.92 4.88 11.16
N GLN A 198 -2.11 4.10 12.23
CA GLN A 198 -2.53 2.70 12.09
C GLN A 198 -4.01 2.65 11.70
N PHE A 199 -4.31 1.84 10.69
CA PHE A 199 -5.68 1.56 10.28
C PHE A 199 -6.07 0.14 10.67
N TYR A 200 -7.23 -0.03 11.29
CA TYR A 200 -7.78 -1.33 11.68
C TYR A 200 -9.13 -1.52 11.01
N PHE A 201 -9.29 -2.63 10.26
CA PHE A 201 -10.60 -3.00 9.73
C PHE A 201 -11.56 -3.41 10.84
N LYS A 202 -11.04 -4.04 11.89
CA LYS A 202 -11.80 -4.46 13.06
C LYS A 202 -11.01 -4.12 14.34
N PRO A 203 -11.21 -2.92 14.92
CA PRO A 203 -10.54 -2.54 16.16
C PRO A 203 -10.96 -3.50 17.29
N ALA A 204 -10.06 -3.76 18.24
CA ALA A 204 -10.40 -4.51 19.44
C ALA A 204 -11.58 -3.83 20.14
N THR A 205 -12.66 -4.57 20.38
CA THR A 205 -13.72 -4.06 21.24
C THR A 205 -13.19 -4.07 22.66
N THR A 206 -12.70 -2.92 23.14
CA THR A 206 -12.43 -2.75 24.56
C THR A 206 -13.77 -2.81 25.28
N ALA A 207 -14.12 -3.99 25.82
CA ALA A 207 -15.15 -4.06 26.84
C ALA A 207 -14.70 -3.14 27.99
N ALA A 208 -15.45 -2.07 28.22
CA ALA A 208 -15.22 -1.15 29.32
C ALA A 208 -15.40 -1.91 30.64
N ALA A 209 -14.31 -2.48 31.16
CA ALA A 209 -14.21 -2.91 32.54
C ALA A 209 -13.88 -1.67 33.41
N PRO A 210 -14.47 -1.52 34.61
CA PRO A 210 -14.25 -0.36 35.46
C PRO A 210 -12.76 -0.18 35.79
N ALA A 211 -12.32 1.07 35.80
CA ALA A 211 -10.95 1.45 36.08
C ALA A 211 -10.45 0.91 37.42
N THR A 212 -9.52 -0.04 37.38
CA THR A 212 -8.54 -0.26 38.44
C THR A 212 -7.21 0.35 37.97
N PRO A 213 -6.60 1.30 38.69
CA PRO A 213 -5.32 1.86 38.28
C PRO A 213 -4.19 0.86 38.53
N ALA A 214 -3.20 0.91 37.63
CA ALA A 214 -1.84 0.36 37.76
C ALA A 214 -1.63 -1.14 37.50
N ALA A 215 -1.32 -1.47 36.23
CA ALA A 215 -0.10 -2.21 35.89
C ALA A 215 0.36 -1.74 34.49
N ALA A 216 1.30 -0.80 34.46
CA ALA A 216 2.06 -0.48 33.27
C ALA A 216 3.08 -1.59 32.99
N GLN A 217 3.50 -1.69 31.72
CA GLN A 217 4.63 -2.45 31.16
C GLN A 217 4.30 -3.83 30.57
N GLN A 218 3.79 -3.83 29.34
CA GLN A 218 4.11 -4.77 28.23
C GLN A 218 3.27 -4.35 27.01
N GLY A 219 3.76 -3.39 26.23
CA GLY A 219 3.05 -2.87 25.06
C GLY A 219 3.78 -1.74 24.32
N SER A 220 4.71 -1.07 25.01
CA SER A 220 5.65 -0.13 24.39
C SER A 220 6.86 -0.82 23.73
N ASP A 221 7.28 -1.98 24.25
CA ASP A 221 8.51 -2.64 23.80
C ASP A 221 8.41 -3.18 22.36
N SER A 222 7.25 -3.68 21.93
CA SER A 222 7.09 -4.25 20.58
C SER A 222 7.13 -3.18 19.48
N SER A 223 6.60 -1.98 19.73
CA SER A 223 6.65 -0.87 18.76
C SER A 223 8.06 -0.29 18.60
N VAL A 224 8.79 -0.19 19.72
CA VAL A 224 10.19 0.26 19.75
C VAL A 224 11.10 -0.81 19.16
N GLU A 225 10.84 -2.08 19.46
CA GLU A 225 11.53 -3.22 18.85
C GLU A 225 11.34 -3.24 17.32
N LEU A 226 10.11 -3.00 16.82
CA LEU A 226 9.82 -2.96 15.39
C LEU A 226 10.52 -1.79 14.69
N ALA A 227 10.57 -0.61 15.32
CA ALA A 227 11.31 0.53 14.80
C ALA A 227 12.83 0.25 14.76
N PHE A 228 13.36 -0.40 15.80
CA PHE A 228 14.77 -0.82 15.84
C PHE A 228 15.06 -1.88 14.78
N TRP A 229 14.20 -2.89 14.65
CA TRP A 229 14.36 -3.94 13.64
C TRP A 229 14.33 -3.38 12.22
N ASN A 230 13.40 -2.47 11.93
CA ASN A 230 13.30 -1.82 10.62
C ASN A 230 14.54 -1.00 10.23
N SER A 231 15.29 -0.47 11.20
CA SER A 231 16.52 0.27 10.90
C SER A 231 17.73 -0.63 10.65
N ILE A 232 17.68 -1.89 11.08
CA ILE A 232 18.83 -2.82 11.00
C ILE A 232 18.62 -4.02 10.08
N LYS A 233 17.39 -4.29 9.61
CA LYS A 233 17.06 -5.50 8.83
C LYS A 233 17.84 -5.66 7.52
N ASP A 234 18.37 -4.57 6.97
CA ASP A 234 19.18 -4.56 5.74
C ASP A 234 20.69 -4.44 6.03
N THR A 235 21.11 -4.60 7.29
CA THR A 235 22.53 -4.51 7.67
C THR A 235 23.32 -5.76 7.27
N ASN A 236 24.56 -5.54 6.84
CA ASN A 236 25.58 -6.59 6.68
C ASN A 236 26.61 -6.57 7.83
N ASP A 237 26.32 -5.88 8.93
CA ASP A 237 27.18 -5.81 10.10
C ASP A 237 26.68 -6.71 11.24
N ALA A 238 27.48 -7.72 11.59
CA ALA A 238 27.18 -8.66 12.67
C ALA A 238 27.12 -8.01 14.06
N GLN A 239 27.81 -6.87 14.29
CA GLN A 239 27.77 -6.16 15.57
C GLN A 239 26.43 -5.46 15.80
N ILE A 240 25.79 -4.97 14.75
CA ILE A 240 24.47 -4.33 14.83
C ILE A 240 23.40 -5.37 15.20
N LEU A 241 23.46 -6.56 14.60
CA LEU A 241 22.59 -7.68 14.94
C LEU A 241 22.81 -8.16 16.38
N LYS A 242 24.06 -8.15 16.86
CA LYS A 242 24.40 -8.50 18.25
C LYS A 242 23.80 -7.49 19.23
N THR A 243 23.92 -6.21 18.92
CA THR A 243 23.33 -5.13 19.72
C THR A 243 21.81 -5.28 19.85
N TYR A 244 21.13 -5.69 18.76
CA TYR A 244 19.71 -6.00 18.81
C TYR A 244 19.39 -7.21 19.70
N LEU A 245 20.16 -8.30 19.62
CA LEU A 245 19.97 -9.48 20.46
C LEU A 245 20.29 -9.24 21.94
N ASP A 246 21.26 -8.37 22.24
CA ASP A 246 21.59 -7.99 23.61
C ASP A 246 20.46 -7.16 24.25
N ARG A 247 19.79 -6.33 23.44
CA ARG A 247 18.67 -5.49 23.89
C ARG A 247 17.31 -6.22 23.90
N TYR A 248 17.11 -7.17 22.97
CA TYR A 248 15.88 -7.93 22.80
C TYR A 248 16.16 -9.45 22.73
N PRO A 249 16.65 -10.07 23.82
CA PRO A 249 17.07 -11.48 23.80
C PRO A 249 15.93 -12.46 23.51
N SER A 250 14.70 -12.11 23.90
CA SER A 250 13.46 -12.84 23.61
C SER A 250 12.52 -12.04 22.69
N GLY A 251 13.07 -11.11 21.90
CA GLY A 251 12.30 -10.27 20.99
C GLY A 251 11.67 -11.01 19.83
N THR A 252 10.66 -10.39 19.22
CA THR A 252 9.91 -10.91 18.06
C THR A 252 10.81 -11.29 16.89
N PHE A 253 11.88 -10.53 16.65
CA PHE A 253 12.83 -10.80 15.56
C PHE A 253 14.15 -11.44 16.04
N ALA A 254 14.25 -11.87 17.30
CA ALA A 254 15.48 -12.46 17.85
C ALA A 254 15.89 -13.74 17.10
N ALA A 255 14.93 -14.57 16.68
CA ALA A 255 15.22 -15.74 15.86
C ALA A 255 15.84 -15.34 14.50
N LEU A 256 15.30 -14.31 13.85
CA LEU A 256 15.76 -13.83 12.55
C LEU A 256 17.14 -13.17 12.64
N ALA A 257 17.38 -12.36 13.68
CA ALA A 257 18.67 -11.72 13.92
C ALA A 257 19.80 -12.75 14.14
N ARG A 258 19.53 -13.86 14.85
CA ARG A 258 20.50 -14.96 15.02
C ARG A 258 20.87 -15.60 13.68
N VAL A 259 19.87 -15.85 12.83
CA VAL A 259 20.08 -16.41 11.48
C VAL A 259 20.91 -15.47 10.60
N MET A 260 20.61 -14.17 10.62
CA MET A 260 21.39 -13.17 9.87
C MET A 260 22.84 -13.09 10.36
N MET A 261 23.06 -13.12 11.68
CA MET A 261 24.41 -13.06 12.25
C MET A 261 25.23 -14.30 11.91
N GLU A 262 24.61 -15.48 11.93
CA GLU A 262 25.28 -16.72 11.53
C GLU A 262 25.72 -16.69 10.06
N ARG A 263 24.87 -16.14 9.17
CA ARG A 263 25.22 -15.95 7.75
C ARG A 263 26.43 -15.02 7.56
N LEU A 264 26.56 -13.98 8.38
CA LEU A 264 27.68 -13.05 8.32
C LEU A 264 28.97 -13.60 8.97
N SER A 265 28.85 -14.58 9.87
CA SER A 265 30.00 -15.26 10.50
C SER A 265 30.66 -16.34 9.62
N LYS A 266 30.00 -16.78 8.54
CA LYS A 266 30.57 -17.73 7.58
C LYS A 266 31.33 -16.96 6.48
N PRO A 267 32.59 -17.30 6.15
CA PRO A 267 33.30 -16.66 5.05
C PRO A 267 32.56 -16.88 3.73
N ALA A 268 32.35 -15.81 2.97
CA ALA A 268 31.83 -15.89 1.61
C ALA A 268 32.87 -16.59 0.72
N GLU A 269 32.55 -17.78 0.20
CA GLU A 269 33.24 -18.29 -0.98
C GLU A 269 32.86 -17.42 -2.18
N GLY A 270 33.80 -16.58 -2.60
CA GLY A 270 34.04 -16.27 -4.00
C GLY A 270 33.34 -15.04 -4.59
N GLY A 271 34.07 -13.91 -4.58
CA GLY A 271 34.13 -13.04 -5.76
C GLY A 271 33.70 -11.59 -5.59
N ALA A 272 34.60 -10.74 -5.09
CA ALA A 272 34.68 -9.32 -5.47
C ALA A 272 36.09 -9.08 -6.04
N PRO A 273 36.32 -8.10 -6.94
CA PRO A 273 36.57 -6.71 -6.49
C PRO A 273 36.06 -5.63 -7.50
N LYS A 274 35.95 -4.32 -7.25
CA LYS A 274 36.75 -3.41 -6.41
C LYS A 274 35.98 -2.07 -6.21
N THR A 275 36.05 -1.58 -4.98
CA THR A 275 36.00 -0.20 -4.43
C THR A 275 36.85 0.81 -5.23
N ALA A 276 36.79 2.14 -5.12
CA ALA A 276 36.05 3.15 -4.36
C ALA A 276 36.51 4.54 -4.88
N ALA A 277 35.78 5.62 -4.59
CA ALA A 277 36.35 6.84 -3.99
C ALA A 277 35.28 7.93 -3.78
N LEU A 278 34.87 8.13 -2.52
CA LEU A 278 34.51 9.44 -2.00
C LEU A 278 35.47 9.70 -0.83
N ALA A 279 36.38 10.64 -1.04
CA ALA A 279 37.26 11.17 -0.03
C ALA A 279 36.77 12.57 0.38
N GLY A 280 36.79 12.84 1.69
CA GLY A 280 36.96 14.20 2.21
C GLY A 280 35.72 14.88 2.78
N ALA A 281 35.50 14.74 4.09
CA ALA A 281 35.12 15.88 4.93
C ALA A 281 36.44 16.61 5.32
N PRO A 282 36.45 17.93 5.61
CA PRO A 282 35.96 18.39 6.93
C PRO A 282 35.42 19.85 6.97
N GLY A 283 34.86 20.25 8.13
CA GLY A 283 35.00 21.64 8.61
C GLY A 283 33.71 22.33 9.08
N ALA A 284 33.58 22.46 10.41
CA ALA A 284 32.61 23.32 11.08
C ALA A 284 32.95 24.81 10.98
N ALA A 285 31.95 25.69 10.94
CA ALA A 285 31.98 27.02 11.59
C ALA A 285 30.59 27.69 11.57
N ALA A 286 30.25 28.30 12.71
CA ALA A 286 29.05 29.09 12.95
C ALA A 286 29.11 30.49 12.30
N SER A 287 27.96 31.10 12.05
CA SER A 287 27.73 32.52 12.39
C SER A 287 26.25 32.90 12.30
N ALA A 288 25.81 33.64 13.31
CA ALA A 288 24.54 34.34 13.39
C ALA A 288 24.63 35.69 12.67
N GLY A 289 23.52 36.16 12.08
CA GLY A 289 23.37 37.49 11.50
C GLY A 289 21.88 37.80 11.26
N ALA A 290 21.45 39.00 11.65
CA ALA A 290 20.08 39.40 11.92
C ALA A 290 19.24 39.86 10.69
N MET A 291 17.91 39.88 10.94
CA MET A 291 16.71 40.46 10.26
C MET A 291 16.90 41.87 9.62
N PRO A 292 15.96 42.48 8.84
CA PRO A 292 14.48 42.25 8.76
C PRO A 292 13.76 42.41 7.39
N GLY A 293 12.45 42.09 7.33
CA GLY A 293 11.49 42.81 6.46
C GLY A 293 10.31 42.03 5.83
N ALA A 294 9.09 42.33 6.30
CA ALA A 294 7.76 42.26 5.63
C ALA A 294 7.18 40.87 5.27
N ARG A 295 5.89 40.55 5.41
CA ARG A 295 4.68 41.28 5.82
C ARG A 295 3.63 40.22 6.25
N MET A 296 2.95 40.48 7.37
CA MET A 296 1.73 39.78 7.81
C MET A 296 0.59 39.99 6.80
N LEU A 297 -0.17 38.93 6.54
CA LEU A 297 -1.60 39.05 6.22
C LEU A 297 -2.38 38.07 7.09
N THR A 298 -3.04 38.66 8.08
CA THR A 298 -4.09 38.07 8.91
C THR A 298 -5.38 38.02 8.07
N LEU A 299 -6.03 36.86 8.00
CA LEU A 299 -7.46 36.80 7.66
C LEU A 299 -8.21 36.19 8.84
N THR A 300 -8.90 37.05 9.57
CA THR A 300 -9.89 36.68 10.57
C THR A 300 -11.19 36.35 9.86
N ALA A 301 -11.72 35.15 10.06
CA ALA A 301 -13.12 34.85 9.77
C ALA A 301 -13.72 34.18 10.99
N THR A 302 -14.51 34.96 11.74
CA THR A 302 -15.39 34.49 12.81
C THR A 302 -16.73 34.12 12.17
N LEU A 303 -17.15 32.86 12.25
CA LEU A 303 -18.57 32.50 12.13
C LEU A 303 -18.94 31.45 13.18
N LYS A 304 -20.11 31.67 13.74
CA LYS A 304 -20.64 31.24 15.03
C LYS A 304 -21.26 29.83 14.95
N ALA A 305 -21.16 29.12 16.07
CA ALA A 305 -21.56 27.74 16.29
C ALA A 305 -23.03 27.38 15.94
N ARG A 306 -23.24 26.09 15.62
CA ARG A 306 -24.47 25.36 15.96
C ARG A 306 -24.11 23.94 16.40
N GLU A 307 -24.52 23.62 17.61
CA GLU A 307 -24.46 22.29 18.25
C GLU A 307 -25.24 21.22 17.46
N GLY A 308 -24.78 19.97 17.52
CA GLY A 308 -25.49 18.83 16.94
C GLY A 308 -24.73 17.50 17.01
N ASN A 309 -24.80 16.90 18.20
CA ASN A 309 -24.56 15.51 18.62
C ASN A 309 -24.47 14.35 17.59
N SER A 310 -23.69 13.34 18.01
CA SER A 310 -23.78 11.87 17.81
C SER A 310 -23.44 11.21 16.46
N GLY A 311 -22.27 10.54 16.43
CA GLY A 311 -22.17 9.07 16.40
C GLY A 311 -22.36 8.35 15.06
N GLY A 312 -21.30 7.64 14.62
CA GLY A 312 -21.38 6.58 13.60
C GLY A 312 -20.38 6.76 12.47
N GLY A 313 -19.17 6.25 12.63
CA GLY A 313 -18.20 6.16 11.53
C GLY A 313 -18.77 5.30 10.41
N SER A 314 -18.90 5.89 9.23
CA SER A 314 -19.38 5.20 8.02
C SER A 314 -18.16 4.82 7.18
N PHE A 315 -17.96 3.53 6.96
CA PHE A 315 -16.95 3.01 6.04
C PHE A 315 -17.62 2.86 4.68
N LEU A 316 -16.91 3.17 3.59
CA LEU A 316 -17.44 3.00 2.23
C LEU A 316 -16.36 2.41 1.32
N GLY A 317 -16.63 1.23 0.77
CA GLY A 317 -15.75 0.44 -0.07
C GLY A 317 -16.35 0.33 -1.45
N VAL A 318 -15.54 0.21 -2.48
CA VAL A 318 -16.05 -0.08 -3.83
C VAL A 318 -15.30 -1.24 -4.40
N GLN A 319 -16.09 -2.20 -4.89
CA GLN A 319 -15.59 -3.38 -5.54
C GLN A 319 -15.89 -3.29 -7.04
N ILE A 320 -14.86 -3.15 -7.85
CA ILE A 320 -14.98 -3.29 -9.30
C ILE A 320 -14.29 -4.61 -9.67
N PHE A 321 -15.06 -5.57 -10.17
CA PHE A 321 -14.61 -6.80 -10.82
C PHE A 321 -14.57 -6.59 -12.34
#